data_AF-A0A439N4S7-F1
#
_entry.id   AF-A0A439N4S7-F1
#
_cell.length_a   1.000
_cell.length_b   1.000
_cell.length_c   1.000
_cell.angle_alpha   90.00
_cell.angle_beta   90.00
_cell.angle_gamma   90.00
#
_symmetry.space_group_name_H-M   'P 1'
#
loop_
_entity.id
_entity.type
_entity.pdbx_description
1 polymer ?
#
loop_
_entity_poly.entity_id
_entity_poly.type
_entity_poly.pdbx_seq_one_letter_code
_entity_poly.pdbx_strand_id
1 'polypeptide(L)' 'MDKSPDAFRTISEVAEDLDLPQHVLRFWETRFNQI' A
#
# COMPACT_ATOMS: atom_id res chain seq x y z
N MET A 1 1.31 -15.94 -12.69
CA MET A 1 -0.04 -15.93 -12.09
C MET A 1 -0.39 -14.46 -11.95
N ASP A 2 -0.90 -13.89 -13.03
CA ASP A 2 -1.15 -12.45 -13.11
C ASP A 2 -2.45 -12.13 -12.38
N LYS A 3 -2.40 -11.08 -11.55
CA LYS A 3 -3.59 -10.58 -10.86
C LYS A 3 -4.61 -10.09 -11.89
N SER A 4 -5.90 -10.26 -11.59
CA SER A 4 -6.98 -9.66 -12.39
C SER A 4 -6.76 -8.15 -12.49
N PRO A 5 -7.11 -7.48 -13.62
CA PRO A 5 -7.00 -6.03 -13.76
C PRO A 5 -7.71 -5.25 -12.65
N ASP A 6 -8.75 -5.83 -12.06
CA ASP A 6 -9.56 -5.24 -11.00
C ASP A 6 -9.07 -5.58 -9.58
N ALA A 7 -7.96 -6.33 -9.46
CA ALA A 7 -7.45 -6.73 -8.16
C ALA A 7 -6.82 -5.52 -7.43
N PHE A 8 -7.19 -5.32 -6.18
CA PHE A 8 -6.49 -4.37 -5.32
C PHE A 8 -5.02 -4.75 -5.16
N ARG A 9 -4.15 -3.75 -5.15
CA ARG A 9 -2.73 -3.91 -4.79
C ARG A 9 -2.62 -4.23 -3.30
N THR A 10 -1.71 -5.15 -2.98
CA THR A 10 -1.31 -5.43 -1.61
C THR A 10 -0.43 -4.31 -1.07
N ILE A 11 -0.38 -4.17 0.26
CA ILE A 11 0.50 -3.16 0.88
C ILE A 11 1.98 -3.36 0.53
N SER A 12 2.41 -4.61 0.28
CA SER A 12 3.77 -4.91 -0.15
C SER A 12 4.08 -4.34 -1.53
N GLU A 13 3.16 -4.49 -2.48
CA GLU A 13 3.32 -3.96 -3.83
C GLU A 13 3.36 -2.44 -3.82
N VAL A 14 2.48 -1.79 -3.05
CA VAL A 14 2.49 -0.33 -2.93
C VAL A 14 3.77 0.17 -2.25
N ALA A 15 4.29 -0.56 -1.27
CA ALA A 15 5.55 -0.24 -0.60
C ALA A 15 6.75 -0.33 -1.55
N GLU A 16 6.80 -1.35 -2.40
CA GLU A 16 7.81 -1.50 -3.45
C GLU A 16 7.69 -0.39 -4.51
N ASP A 17 6.48 -0.10 -5.00
CA ASP A 17 6.22 0.96 -5.99
C ASP A 17 6.67 2.35 -5.50
N LEU A 18 6.53 2.63 -4.20
CA LEU A 18 6.85 3.91 -3.58
C LEU A 18 8.26 3.95 -2.94
N ASP A 19 9.04 2.88 -3.05
CA ASP A 19 10.36 2.71 -2.43
C ASP A 19 10.39 3.10 -0.94
N LEU A 20 9.40 2.61 -0.19
CA LEU A 20 9.27 2.92 1.24
C LEU A 20 8.84 1.70 2.07
N PRO A 21 9.24 1.60 3.35
CA PRO A 21 8.88 0.45 4.18
C PRO A 21 7.36 0.35 4.44
N GLN A 22 6.81 -0.87 4.39
CA GLN A 22 5.37 -1.13 4.62
C GLN A 22 4.84 -0.54 5.93
N HIS A 23 5.64 -0.52 7.00
CA HIS A 23 5.21 0.02 8.31
C HIS A 23 4.97 1.54 8.27
N VAL A 24 5.58 2.27 7.32
CA VAL A 24 5.32 3.70 7.10
C VAL A 24 3.92 3.91 6.52
N LEU A 25 3.49 3.06 5.59
CA LEU A 25 2.11 3.08 5.06
C LEU A 25 1.09 2.80 6.18
N ARG A 26 1.34 1.78 7.02
CA ARG A 26 0.51 1.48 8.20
C ARG A 26 0.43 2.64 9.18
N PHE A 27 1.54 3.35 9.38
CA PHE A 27 1.56 4.53 10.22
C PHE A 27 0.66 5.64 9.65
N TRP A 28 0.67 5.85 8.32
CA TRP A 28 -0.19 6.84 7.68
C TRP A 28 -1.68 6.54 7.78
N GLU A 29 -2.08 5.27 7.76
CA GLU A 29 -3.49 4.86 7.99
C GLU A 29 -4.04 5.47 9.28
N THR A 30 -3.22 5.57 10.33
CA THR A 30 -3.63 6.15 11.62
C THR A 30 -3.41 7.66 11.71
N ARG A 31 -2.44 8.21 10.95
CA ARG A 31 -2.06 9.63 11.01
C ARG A 31 -3.01 10.51 10.20
N PHE A 32 -3.56 10.00 9.11
CA PHE A 32 -4.36 10.74 8.15
C PHE A 32 -5.74 10.12 7.97
N ASN A 33 -6.48 9.97 9.06
CA ASN A 33 -7.79 9.32 9.09
C ASN A 33 -8.91 10.06 8.30
N GLN A 34 -8.61 11.20 7.66
CA GLN A 34 -9.56 12.13 7.03
C GLN A 34 -9.19 12.51 5.59
N ILE A 35 -8.08 11.98 5.07
CA ILE A 35 -7.70 12.12 3.65
C ILE A 35 -8.30 10.94 2.89
#